data_AF-A0A352KE70-F1
#
_entry.id   AF-A0A352KE70-F1
#
_cell.length_a   1.000
_cell.length_b   1.000
_cell.length_c   1.000
_cell.angle_alpha   90.00
_cell.angle_beta   90.00
_cell.angle_gamma   90.00
#
_symmetry.space_group_name_H-M   'P 1'
#
loop_
_entity.id
_entity.type
_entity.pdbx_description
1 polymer ?
#
loop_
_entity_poly.entity_id
_entity_poly.type
_entity_poly.pdbx_seq_one_letter_code
_entity_poly.pdbx_strand_id
1 'polypeptide(L)' 'MSVLVTGAAGFIGLHVCQALLARGETVIGVDNLNDYYPVSLKRDRLALLTAHGNFRFAQVDIADQ' A
#
# COMPACT_ATOMS: atom_id res chain seq x y z
N MET A 1 -3.39 16.96 2.95
CA MET A 1 -2.01 16.56 2.57
C MET A 1 -2.06 15.09 2.17
N SER A 2 -1.34 14.67 1.14
CA SER A 2 -1.28 13.26 0.73
C SER A 2 0.06 12.65 1.13
N VAL A 3 0.04 11.43 1.68
CA VAL A 3 1.24 10.69 2.10
C VAL A 3 1.52 9.57 1.11
N LEU A 4 2.72 9.55 0.55
CA LEU A 4 3.21 8.45 -0.28
C LEU A 4 3.85 7.37 0.60
N VAL A 5 3.40 6.12 0.45
CA VAL A 5 3.96 4.96 1.16
C VAL A 5 4.48 3.96 0.15
N THR A 6 5.79 3.75 0.10
CA THR A 6 6.42 2.68 -0.68
C THR A 6 6.39 1.36 0.09
N GLY A 7 6.26 0.24 -0.62
CA GLY A 7 6.07 -1.07 0.00
C GLY A 7 4.72 -1.22 0.70
N ALA A 8 3.66 -0.55 0.18
CA ALA A 8 2.36 -0.46 0.84
C ALA A 8 1.66 -1.82 1.05
N ALA A 9 1.95 -2.83 0.22
CA ALA A 9 1.42 -4.18 0.38
C ALA A 9 2.33 -5.08 1.25
N GLY A 10 3.47 -4.56 1.70
CA GLY A 10 4.39 -5.21 2.62
C GLY A 10 3.83 -5.36 4.04
N PHE A 11 4.55 -6.09 4.88
CA PHE A 11 4.13 -6.35 6.27
C PHE A 11 4.01 -5.04 7.08
N ILE A 12 5.04 -4.19 7.04
CA ILE A 12 5.04 -2.90 7.75
C ILE A 12 4.18 -1.88 7.01
N GLY A 13 4.29 -1.83 5.67
CA GLY A 13 3.56 -0.86 4.84
C GLY A 13 2.06 -0.92 5.04
N LEU A 14 1.49 -2.13 5.17
CA LEU A 14 0.06 -2.31 5.47
C LEU A 14 -0.35 -1.56 6.75
N HIS A 15 0.35 -1.81 7.86
CA HIS A 15 0.01 -1.23 9.16
C HIS A 15 0.23 0.27 9.18
N VAL A 16 1.27 0.77 8.50
CA VAL A 16 1.51 2.21 8.33
C VAL A 16 0.37 2.86 7.56
N CYS A 17 -0.06 2.27 6.43
CA CYS A 17 -1.19 2.77 5.66
C CYS A 17 -2.47 2.81 6.51
N GLN A 18 -2.77 1.73 7.24
CA GLN A 18 -3.94 1.69 8.13
C GLN A 18 -3.91 2.79 9.20
N ALA A 19 -2.76 3.01 9.85
CA ALA A 19 -2.62 4.05 10.86
C ALA A 19 -2.81 5.47 10.28
N LEU A 20 -2.28 5.73 9.08
CA LEU A 20 -2.46 7.01 8.39
C LEU A 20 -3.91 7.23 7.93
N LEU A 21 -4.53 6.19 7.35
CA LEU A 21 -5.92 6.23 6.92
C LEU A 21 -6.88 6.43 8.09
N ALA A 22 -6.61 5.80 9.25
CA ALA A 22 -7.40 5.96 10.48
C ALA A 22 -7.29 7.38 11.06
N ARG A 23 -6.20 8.09 10.79
CA ARG A 23 -6.04 9.52 11.13
C ARG A 23 -6.75 10.46 10.16
N GLY A 24 -7.40 9.93 9.11
CA GLY A 24 -8.11 10.70 8.09
C GLY A 24 -7.22 11.22 6.97
N GLU A 25 -5.96 10.76 6.86
CA GLU A 25 -5.05 11.20 5.80
C GLU A 25 -5.32 10.48 4.48
N THR A 26 -5.02 11.14 3.36
CA THR A 26 -5.04 10.50 2.05
C THR A 26 -3.72 9.77 1.82
N VAL A 27 -3.78 8.47 1.57
CA VAL A 27 -2.58 7.65 1.35
C VAL A 27 -2.49 7.21 -0.11
N ILE A 28 -1.32 7.42 -0.70
CA ILE A 28 -0.95 6.88 -2.01
C ILE A 28 0.04 5.75 -1.75
N GLY A 29 -0.39 4.50 -1.90
CA GLY A 29 0.44 3.33 -1.74
C GLY A 29 1.13 2.95 -3.06
N VAL A 30 2.43 2.64 -2.98
CA VAL A 30 3.22 2.10 -4.10
C VAL A 30 3.83 0.76 -3.69
N ASP A 31 3.72 -0.24 -4.55
CA ASP A 31 4.37 -1.55 -4.38
C ASP A 31 4.54 -2.20 -5.76
N ASN A 32 5.67 -2.88 -6.00
CA ASN A 32 5.89 -3.61 -7.26
C ASN A 32 5.25 -5.01 -7.24
N LEU A 33 4.72 -5.44 -6.10
CA LEU A 33 4.16 -6.77 -5.88
C LEU A 33 5.14 -7.91 -6.18
N ASN A 34 6.44 -7.68 -5.93
CA ASN A 34 7.47 -8.70 -6.15
C ASN A 34 7.19 -10.04 -5.42
N ASP A 35 7.76 -11.11 -5.95
CA ASP A 35 7.47 -12.51 -5.58
C ASP A 35 8.15 -12.97 -4.29
N TYR A 36 8.72 -12.05 -3.49
CA TYR A 36 9.38 -12.36 -2.22
C TYR A 36 8.42 -12.99 -1.18
N TYR A 37 7.10 -12.88 -1.40
CA TYR A 37 6.02 -13.56 -0.69
C TYR A 37 5.00 -14.11 -1.69
N PRO A 38 4.14 -15.09 -1.32
CA PRO A 38 3.00 -15.46 -2.16
C PRO A 38 2.19 -14.21 -2.51
N VAL A 39 2.02 -13.96 -3.81
CA VAL A 39 1.35 -12.76 -4.34
C VAL A 39 -0.08 -12.64 -3.78
N SER A 40 -0.72 -13.76 -3.43
CA SER A 40 -2.02 -13.79 -2.76
C SER A 40 -2.04 -12.98 -1.47
N LEU A 41 -1.01 -13.10 -0.62
CA LEU A 41 -0.94 -12.37 0.65
C LEU A 41 -0.84 -10.85 0.44
N LYS A 42 -0.11 -10.40 -0.58
CA LYS A 42 -0.03 -8.97 -0.91
C LYS A 42 -1.35 -8.45 -1.48
N ARG A 43 -2.05 -9.26 -2.29
CA ARG A 43 -3.37 -8.92 -2.83
C ARG A 43 -4.42 -8.80 -1.72
N ASP A 44 -4.40 -9.71 -0.75
CA ASP A 44 -5.30 -9.66 0.41
C ASP A 44 -5.07 -8.39 1.23
N ARG A 45 -3.80 -8.02 1.46
CA ARG A 45 -3.44 -6.75 2.14
C ARG A 45 -3.90 -5.53 1.37
N LEU A 46 -3.73 -5.51 0.04
CA LEU A 46 -4.23 -4.43 -0.79
C LEU A 46 -5.75 -4.33 -0.77
N ALA A 47 -6.48 -5.45 -0.71
CA ALA A 47 -7.92 -5.43 -0.59
C ALA A 47 -8.38 -4.73 0.70
N LEU A 48 -7.68 -4.95 1.82
CA LEU A 48 -7.93 -4.24 3.08
C LEU A 48 -7.73 -2.72 2.94
N LEU A 49 -6.67 -2.30 2.25
CA LEU A 49 -6.39 -0.86 2.06
C LEU A 49 -7.35 -0.20 1.06
N THR A 50 -7.69 -0.90 -0.02
CA THR A 50 -8.55 -0.38 -1.10
C THR A 50 -10.01 -0.21 -0.65
N ALA A 51 -10.41 -0.85 0.45
CA ALA A 51 -11.70 -0.60 1.08
C ALA A 51 -11.84 0.84 1.65
N HIS A 52 -10.73 1.57 1.84
CA HIS A 52 -10.73 2.95 2.31
C HIS A 52 -10.82 3.94 1.14
N GLY A 53 -11.84 4.82 1.15
CA GLY A 53 -12.05 5.80 0.07
C GLY A 53 -10.94 6.86 -0.06
N ASN A 54 -10.10 7.02 0.97
CA ASN A 54 -8.93 7.89 0.99
C ASN A 54 -7.61 7.17 0.67
N PHE A 55 -7.66 5.90 0.24
CA PHE A 55 -6.50 5.16 -0.24
C PHE A 55 -6.47 5.09 -1.78
N ARG A 56 -5.30 5.23 -2.37
CA ARG A 56 -5.04 4.98 -3.80
C ARG A 56 -3.80 4.12 -3.93
N PHE A 57 -3.82 3.18 -4.87
CA PHE A 57 -2.69 2.28 -5.12
C PHE A 57 -2.12 2.50 -6.52
N ALA A 58 -0.79 2.48 -6.62
CA ALA A 58 -0.07 2.41 -7.88
C ALA A 58 0.91 1.23 -7.84
N GLN A 59 0.74 0.27 -8.75
CA GLN A 59 1.70 -0.80 -8.91
C GLN A 59 2.88 -0.27 -9.73
N VAL A 60 4.00 -0.01 -9.07
CA VAL A 60 5.20 0.59 -9.67
C VAL A 60 6.44 -0.05 -9.06
N ASP A 61 7.40 -0.43 -9.90
CA ASP A 61 8.76 -0.65 -9.45
C ASP A 61 9.51 0.67 -9.37
N ILE A 62 9.91 1.04 -8.15
CA ILE A 62 10.64 2.28 -7.89
C ILE A 62 12.10 2.23 -8.34
N ALA A 63 12.63 1.04 -8.61
CA ALA A 63 14.01 0.86 -9.09
C ALA A 63 14.13 1.03 -10.61
N ASP A 64 13.03 0.95 -11.35
CA ASP A 64 12.97 1.13 -12.80
C ASP A 64 12.73 2.61 -13.22
N GLN A 65 13.08 3.57 -12.36
CA GLN A 65 12.99 5.02 -12.60
C GLN A 65 14.35 5.71 -12.62
#